data_AF-A0A2M7ECW1-F1
#
_entry.id   AF-A0A2M7ECW1-F1
#
_cell.length_a   1.000
_cell.length_b   1.000
_cell.length_c   1.000
_cell.angle_alpha   90.00
_cell.angle_beta   90.00
_cell.angle_gamma   90.00
#
_symmetry.space_group_name_H-M   'P 1'
#
loop_
_entity.id
_entity.type
_entity.pdbx_description
1 polymer ?
#
loop_
_entity_poly.entity_id
_entity_poly.type
_entity_poly.pdbx_seq_one_letter_code
_entity_poly.pdbx_strand_id
1 'polypeptide(L)'
;MDAYQCIVKLKSLRKKGGRTMKRFGVIRLSIIYVLALTALAGCVQTVTTYNIDDYKMVPKVVYTAYLYSSGIGERLRTVFLKTPETDVEIVPYSIQITTAKVTFSDALTFMEKVGDFKNISIEGVKYKDKTIGYLLTFSRPTSPRESIEVNVYERDGKIYFSVTEKHYDE
;
A
#
# COMPACT_ATOMS: atom_id res chain seq x y z
N MET A 1 -1.24 -4.31 -17.90
CA MET A 1 -1.28 -5.49 -18.79
C MET A 1 -1.70 -6.67 -17.94
N ASP A 2 -2.96 -7.06 -18.11
CA ASP A 2 -3.73 -7.93 -17.22
C ASP A 2 -3.17 -9.33 -17.05
N ALA A 3 -3.28 -9.87 -15.83
CA ALA A 3 -2.98 -11.25 -15.45
C ALA A 3 -3.60 -12.31 -16.40
N TYR A 4 -4.66 -11.94 -17.13
CA TYR A 4 -5.28 -12.77 -18.16
C TYR A 4 -4.38 -13.05 -19.38
N GLN A 5 -3.51 -12.13 -19.80
CA GLN A 5 -2.63 -12.37 -20.94
C GLN A 5 -1.52 -13.40 -20.63
N CYS A 6 -1.14 -13.53 -19.36
CA CYS A 6 -0.11 -14.49 -18.93
C CYS A 6 -0.62 -15.95 -19.02
N ILE A 7 -1.89 -16.17 -18.66
CA ILE A 7 -2.52 -17.50 -18.69
C ILE A 7 -2.78 -17.98 -20.12
N VAL A 8 -3.18 -17.08 -21.03
CA VAL A 8 -3.50 -17.43 -22.42
C VAL A 8 -2.23 -17.81 -23.21
N LYS A 9 -1.08 -17.19 -22.92
CA LYS A 9 0.20 -17.51 -23.58
C LYS A 9 0.75 -18.89 -23.21
N LEU A 10 0.48 -19.36 -21.99
CA LEU A 10 0.84 -20.71 -21.53
C LEU A 10 0.01 -21.82 -22.19
N LYS A 11 -1.27 -21.58 -22.50
CA LYS A 11 -2.10 -22.57 -23.21
C LYS A 11 -1.68 -22.75 -24.68
N SER A 12 -1.20 -21.69 -25.34
CA SER A 12 -0.72 -21.73 -26.74
C SER A 12 0.54 -22.61 -26.91
N LEU A 13 1.48 -22.54 -25.96
CA LEU A 13 2.73 -23.31 -26.00
C LEU A 13 2.52 -24.82 -25.78
N ARG A 14 1.43 -25.23 -25.12
CA ARG A 14 1.13 -26.64 -24.85
C ARG A 14 0.68 -27.42 -26.08
N LYS A 15 0.23 -26.74 -27.15
CA LYS A 15 -0.36 -27.40 -28.34
C LYS A 15 0.65 -27.74 -29.45
N LYS A 16 1.89 -27.24 -29.39
CA LYS A 16 2.91 -27.44 -30.46
C LYS A 16 4.04 -28.45 -30.14
N GLY A 17 4.07 -29.05 -28.95
CA GLY A 17 5.21 -29.88 -28.51
C GLY A 17 4.97 -31.40 -28.48
N GLY A 18 4.06 -31.93 -29.28
CA GLY A 18 3.65 -33.33 -29.22
C GLY A 18 4.36 -34.25 -30.19
N ARG A 19 5.61 -34.67 -29.88
CA ARG A 19 6.12 -36.06 -30.00
C ARG A 19 7.64 -36.09 -29.86
N THR A 20 8.12 -37.24 -29.38
CA THR A 20 9.52 -37.69 -29.22
C THR A 20 10.40 -36.95 -28.23
N MET A 21 10.46 -37.43 -26.98
CA MET A 21 11.63 -38.20 -26.50
C MET A 21 11.45 -38.65 -25.04
N LYS A 22 11.26 -39.96 -24.87
CA LYS A 22 11.32 -40.69 -23.61
C LYS A 22 12.80 -40.82 -23.21
N ARG A 23 13.24 -40.18 -22.12
CA ARG A 23 14.36 -40.54 -21.19
C ARG A 23 15.09 -39.37 -20.51
N PHE A 24 14.78 -38.10 -20.83
CA PHE A 24 15.33 -36.91 -20.13
C PHE A 24 14.30 -36.17 -19.25
N GLY A 25 13.15 -36.81 -18.97
CA GLY A 25 11.93 -36.13 -18.53
C GLY A 25 11.87 -35.62 -17.09
N VAL A 26 12.65 -36.17 -16.16
CA VAL A 26 12.51 -35.84 -14.72
C VAL A 26 13.33 -34.60 -14.33
N ILE A 27 14.54 -34.45 -14.87
CA ILE A 27 15.44 -33.33 -14.55
C ILE A 27 14.91 -32.03 -15.17
N ARG A 28 14.40 -32.07 -16.41
CA ARG A 28 13.85 -30.89 -17.08
C ARG A 28 12.53 -30.40 -16.48
N LEU A 29 11.66 -31.30 -16.00
CA LEU A 29 10.42 -30.88 -15.33
C LEU A 29 10.71 -30.17 -14.01
N SER A 30 11.69 -30.67 -13.26
CA SER A 30 12.08 -30.12 -11.95
C SER A 30 12.66 -28.71 -12.09
N ILE A 31 13.49 -28.46 -13.10
CA ILE A 31 14.05 -27.12 -13.38
C ILE A 31 12.94 -26.14 -13.83
N ILE A 32 11.98 -26.59 -14.65
CA ILE A 32 10.85 -25.76 -15.07
C ILE A 32 9.92 -25.45 -13.89
N TYR A 33 9.72 -26.40 -12.97
CA TYR A 33 8.93 -26.20 -11.76
C TYR A 33 9.62 -25.23 -10.80
N VAL A 34 10.94 -25.36 -10.60
CA VAL A 34 11.73 -24.43 -9.79
C VAL A 34 11.75 -23.03 -10.41
N LEU A 35 11.90 -22.91 -11.73
CA LEU A 35 11.81 -21.61 -12.43
C LEU A 35 10.42 -20.98 -12.36
N ALA A 36 9.36 -21.79 -12.46
CA ALA A 36 7.98 -21.32 -12.30
C ALA A 36 7.67 -20.92 -10.85
N LEU A 37 8.23 -21.64 -9.86
CA LEU A 37 8.16 -21.29 -8.44
C LEU A 37 8.96 -20.03 -8.11
N THR A 38 10.13 -19.80 -8.72
CA THR A 38 10.86 -18.53 -8.57
C THR A 38 10.16 -17.37 -9.27
N ALA A 39 9.47 -17.61 -10.40
CA ALA A 39 8.65 -16.60 -11.06
C ALA A 39 7.39 -16.25 -10.24
N LEU A 40 6.84 -17.21 -9.48
CA LEU A 40 5.73 -17.01 -8.53
C LEU A 40 6.21 -16.44 -7.18
N ALA A 41 7.44 -16.72 -6.74
CA ALA A 41 8.09 -16.04 -5.61
C ALA A 41 8.39 -14.57 -5.92
N GLY A 42 8.34 -14.19 -7.21
CA GLY A 42 8.32 -12.81 -7.67
C GLY A 42 6.99 -12.07 -7.45
N CYS A 43 5.99 -12.68 -6.80
CA CYS A 43 4.89 -11.95 -6.15
C CYS A 43 5.41 -11.22 -4.90
N VAL A 44 6.46 -10.42 -5.07
CA VAL A 44 6.95 -9.48 -4.07
C VAL A 44 5.81 -8.52 -3.82
N GLN A 45 5.40 -8.40 -2.56
CA GLN A 45 4.45 -7.38 -2.13
C GLN A 45 5.01 -6.04 -2.58
N THR A 46 4.37 -5.45 -3.60
CA THR A 46 4.92 -4.28 -4.31
C THR A 46 4.89 -3.04 -3.43
N VAL A 47 4.00 -3.02 -2.43
CA VAL A 47 3.84 -1.98 -1.42
C VAL A 47 4.20 -2.53 -0.05
N THR A 48 5.09 -1.85 0.66
CA THR A 48 5.48 -2.19 2.03
C THR A 48 5.54 -0.95 2.89
N THR A 49 5.14 -1.07 4.15
CA THR A 49 5.33 -0.01 5.16
C THR A 49 6.52 -0.31 6.08
N TYR A 50 7.12 0.74 6.64
CA TYR A 50 8.15 0.62 7.65
C TYR A 50 8.01 1.74 8.69
N ASN A 51 8.25 1.44 9.97
CA ASN A 51 8.13 2.43 11.03
C ASN A 51 9.23 3.51 10.92
N ILE A 52 8.87 4.74 11.26
CA ILE A 52 9.78 5.86 11.39
C ILE A 52 9.78 6.31 12.86
N ASP A 53 10.87 6.02 13.56
CA ASP A 53 11.00 6.32 14.99
C ASP A 53 11.30 7.80 15.26
N ASP A 54 12.04 8.46 14.36
CA ASP A 54 12.31 9.91 14.43
C ASP A 54 11.78 10.61 13.18
N TYR A 55 10.73 11.41 13.36
CA TYR A 55 10.10 12.17 12.29
C TYR A 55 11.04 13.20 11.65
N LYS A 56 12.16 13.55 12.28
CA LYS A 56 13.20 14.40 11.68
C LYS A 56 13.83 13.78 10.43
N MET A 57 13.69 12.46 10.24
CA MET A 57 14.12 11.77 9.03
C MET A 57 13.21 12.03 7.82
N VAL A 58 12.01 12.60 8.03
CA VAL A 58 11.09 12.94 6.95
C VAL A 58 11.54 14.25 6.27
N PRO A 59 11.69 14.27 4.93
CA PRO A 59 12.11 15.47 4.20
C PRO A 59 11.23 16.69 4.47
N LYS A 60 11.84 17.85 4.68
CA LYS A 60 11.14 19.12 4.89
C LYS A 60 10.73 19.75 3.55
N VAL A 61 9.74 19.14 2.90
CA VAL A 61 9.19 19.57 1.61
C VAL A 61 7.67 19.73 1.68
N VAL A 62 7.08 20.27 0.61
CA VAL A 62 5.62 20.33 0.45
C VAL A 62 5.14 19.05 -0.23
N TYR A 63 4.25 18.33 0.44
CA TYR A 63 3.67 17.07 -0.02
C TYR A 63 2.33 17.29 -0.71
N THR A 64 1.89 16.28 -1.47
CA THR A 64 0.46 16.13 -1.76
C THR A 64 -0.15 15.26 -0.66
N ALA A 65 -0.98 15.84 0.19
CA ALA A 65 -1.64 15.13 1.26
C ALA A 65 -3.02 14.63 0.83
N TYR A 66 -3.33 13.40 1.22
CA TYR A 66 -4.65 12.79 1.18
C TYR A 66 -5.13 12.68 2.62
N LEU A 67 -6.03 13.58 2.98
CA LEU A 67 -6.50 13.82 4.35
C LEU A 67 -7.85 13.16 4.53
N TYR A 68 -7.92 12.11 5.34
CA TYR A 68 -9.18 11.51 5.77
C TYR A 68 -9.71 12.26 7.00
N SER A 69 -10.97 12.70 6.93
CA SER A 69 -11.72 13.24 8.07
C SER A 69 -13.15 12.73 8.05
N SER A 70 -13.55 12.03 9.11
CA SER A 70 -14.91 11.53 9.36
C SER A 70 -16.00 12.63 9.35
N GLY A 71 -15.67 13.88 9.75
CA GLY A 71 -16.59 15.02 9.68
C GLY A 71 -16.29 16.13 10.71
N ILE A 72 -17.19 17.12 10.84
CA ILE A 72 -17.14 18.10 11.94
C ILE A 72 -17.74 17.45 13.18
N GLY A 73 -16.90 17.17 14.18
CA GLY A 73 -17.35 16.80 15.53
C GLY A 73 -17.19 15.32 15.91
N GLU A 74 -17.23 14.38 14.96
CA GLU A 74 -17.06 12.95 15.26
C GLU A 74 -15.81 12.43 14.57
N ARG A 75 -14.94 11.77 15.35
CA ARG A 75 -13.48 11.67 15.13
C ARG A 75 -13.11 10.37 14.43
N LEU A 76 -12.17 10.46 13.50
CA LEU A 76 -10.95 9.66 13.31
C LEU A 76 -10.26 10.20 12.04
N ARG A 77 -8.92 10.43 12.08
CA ARG A 77 -8.16 11.11 11.01
C ARG A 77 -6.99 10.25 10.55
N THR A 78 -6.63 10.38 9.29
CA THR A 78 -5.43 9.75 8.73
C THR A 78 -4.89 10.64 7.62
N VAL A 79 -3.57 10.67 7.46
CA VAL A 79 -2.93 11.43 6.38
C VAL A 79 -1.96 10.54 5.62
N PHE A 80 -2.13 10.47 4.29
CA PHE A 80 -1.10 9.95 3.39
C PHE A 80 -0.41 11.14 2.69
N LEU A 81 0.89 11.27 2.89
CA LEU A 81 1.74 12.30 2.29
C LEU A 81 2.52 11.72 1.11
N LYS A 82 2.12 12.05 -0.12
CA LYS A 82 2.83 11.64 -1.34
C LYS A 82 4.07 12.51 -1.57
N THR A 83 5.22 11.87 -1.71
CA THR A 83 6.50 12.51 -2.02
C THR A 83 6.45 13.21 -3.39
N PRO A 84 6.99 14.44 -3.53
CA PRO A 84 6.89 15.22 -4.77
C PRO A 84 7.50 14.56 -6.01
N GLU A 85 8.62 13.86 -5.85
CA GLU A 85 9.43 13.30 -6.94
C GLU A 85 8.89 11.98 -7.52
N THR A 86 7.70 11.56 -7.09
CA THR A 86 7.16 10.25 -7.42
C THR A 86 6.13 10.36 -8.53
N ASP A 87 6.31 9.62 -9.62
CA ASP A 87 5.31 9.54 -10.71
C ASP A 87 4.17 8.54 -10.41
N VAL A 88 4.03 8.15 -9.14
CA VAL A 88 3.07 7.15 -8.71
C VAL A 88 1.73 7.82 -8.45
N GLU A 89 0.69 7.38 -9.14
CA GLU A 89 -0.67 7.84 -8.90
C GLU A 89 -1.21 7.25 -7.59
N ILE A 90 -1.72 8.13 -6.72
CA ILE A 90 -2.41 7.73 -5.49
C ILE A 90 -3.91 7.96 -5.69
N VAL A 91 -4.68 6.89 -5.52
CA VAL A 91 -6.14 6.90 -5.67
C VAL A 91 -6.79 6.75 -4.29
N PRO A 92 -7.47 7.79 -3.77
CA PRO A 92 -8.21 7.68 -2.52
C PRO A 92 -9.47 6.84 -2.71
N TYR A 93 -9.76 5.93 -1.77
CA TYR A 93 -10.91 5.00 -1.83
C TYR A 93 -12.04 5.33 -0.86
N SER A 94 -12.02 6.53 -0.27
CA SER A 94 -13.12 7.07 0.53
C SER A 94 -13.46 8.49 0.07
N ILE A 95 -14.76 8.80 0.06
CA ILE A 95 -15.29 10.15 -0.25
C ILE A 95 -14.91 11.20 0.79
N GLN A 96 -14.53 10.78 2.01
CA GLN A 96 -14.09 11.64 3.10
C GLN A 96 -12.63 12.08 2.96
N ILE A 97 -11.94 11.60 1.92
CA ILE A 97 -10.55 11.97 1.65
C ILE A 97 -10.52 13.24 0.81
N THR A 98 -9.92 14.28 1.38
CA THR A 98 -9.65 15.54 0.68
C THR A 98 -8.17 15.64 0.31
N THR A 99 -7.86 16.37 -0.76
CA THR A 99 -6.47 16.55 -1.23
C THR A 99 -5.99 17.97 -0.94
N ALA A 100 -4.79 18.12 -0.40
CA ALA A 100 -4.19 19.43 -0.11
C ALA A 100 -2.67 19.42 -0.33
N LYS A 101 -2.08 20.62 -0.46
CA LYS A 101 -0.62 20.81 -0.44
C LYS A 101 -0.20 21.28 0.95
N VAL A 102 0.60 20.49 1.64
CA VAL A 102 0.93 20.72 3.05
C VAL A 102 2.36 20.30 3.36
N THR A 103 2.96 20.87 4.40
CA THR A 103 4.21 20.34 4.96
C THR A 103 3.93 19.16 5.89
N PHE A 104 4.99 18.42 6.27
CA PHE A 104 4.86 17.36 7.29
C PHE A 104 4.35 17.91 8.63
N SER A 105 4.82 19.09 9.06
CA SER A 105 4.39 19.74 10.30
C SER A 105 2.91 20.15 10.28
N ASP A 106 2.41 20.61 9.13
CA ASP A 106 0.98 20.93 8.98
C ASP A 106 0.11 19.68 9.10
N ALA A 107 0.57 18.56 8.55
CA ALA A 107 -0.11 17.26 8.65
C ALA A 107 -0.13 16.73 10.09
N LEU A 108 0.99 16.85 10.81
CA LEU A 108 1.03 16.56 12.26
C LEU A 108 0.04 17.43 13.02
N THR A 109 0.07 18.75 12.80
CA THR A 109 -0.86 19.68 13.46
C THR A 109 -2.32 19.34 13.16
N PHE A 110 -2.63 18.91 11.94
CA PHE A 110 -3.96 18.42 11.56
C PHE A 110 -4.37 17.19 12.37
N MET A 111 -3.45 16.25 12.61
CA MET A 111 -3.69 15.05 13.42
C MET A 111 -3.82 15.39 14.92
N GLU A 112 -2.95 16.26 15.45
CA GLU A 112 -2.90 16.63 16.89
C GLU A 112 -4.10 17.46 17.36
N LYS A 113 -4.82 18.12 16.46
CA LYS A 113 -6.08 18.82 16.79
C LYS A 113 -7.16 17.90 17.37
N VAL A 114 -6.97 16.58 17.36
CA VAL A 114 -7.83 15.58 18.02
C VAL A 114 -7.31 15.36 19.45
N GLY A 115 -7.87 16.08 20.42
CA GLY A 115 -7.37 16.20 21.80
C GLY A 115 -7.23 14.93 22.65
N ASP A 116 -7.53 13.74 22.13
CA ASP A 116 -7.57 12.49 22.90
C ASP A 116 -6.55 11.43 22.40
N PHE A 117 -6.14 11.46 21.13
CA PHE A 117 -5.17 10.51 20.57
C PHE A 117 -3.76 11.10 20.62
N LYS A 118 -3.09 10.93 21.76
CA LYS A 118 -1.77 11.52 22.01
C LYS A 118 -0.61 10.86 21.25
N ASN A 119 -0.83 9.70 20.61
CA ASN A 119 0.22 8.94 19.95
C ASN A 119 -0.06 8.81 18.45
N ILE A 120 0.76 9.44 17.62
CA ILE A 120 0.72 9.35 16.15
C ILE A 120 1.83 8.39 15.70
N SER A 121 1.45 7.32 14.99
CA SER A 121 2.39 6.45 14.29
C SER A 121 2.74 7.07 12.93
N ILE A 122 4.01 6.99 12.56
CA ILE A 122 4.51 7.47 11.29
C ILE A 122 5.15 6.28 10.58
N GLU A 123 4.62 5.94 9.42
CA GLU A 123 5.14 4.86 8.59
C GLU A 123 5.63 5.43 7.25
N GLY A 124 6.80 5.02 6.79
CA GLY A 124 7.20 5.24 5.41
C GLY A 124 6.57 4.19 4.50
N VAL A 125 6.12 4.60 3.32
CA VAL A 125 5.49 3.71 2.34
C VAL A 125 6.41 3.57 1.15
N LYS A 126 6.82 2.34 0.84
CA LYS A 126 7.60 2.01 -0.35
C LYS A 126 6.72 1.37 -1.41
N TYR A 127 6.98 1.71 -2.67
CA TYR A 127 6.49 0.99 -3.85
C TYR A 127 7.69 0.60 -4.71
N LYS A 128 7.88 -0.71 -4.95
CA LYS A 128 9.04 -1.24 -5.69
C LYS A 128 10.37 -0.67 -5.15
N ASP A 129 10.56 -0.78 -3.83
CA ASP A 129 11.72 -0.31 -3.06
C ASP A 129 11.95 1.22 -3.01
N LYS A 130 11.11 2.02 -3.67
CA LYS A 130 11.18 3.49 -3.63
C LYS A 130 10.17 4.03 -2.63
N THR A 131 10.59 4.93 -1.75
CA THR A 131 9.67 5.64 -0.85
C THR A 131 8.75 6.55 -1.66
N ILE A 132 7.46 6.25 -1.65
CA ILE A 132 6.44 7.03 -2.35
C ILE A 132 5.74 8.06 -1.46
N GLY A 133 5.86 7.88 -0.15
CA GLY A 133 5.19 8.75 0.79
C GLY A 133 5.31 8.29 2.23
N TYR A 134 4.55 8.97 3.08
CA TYR A 134 4.51 8.78 4.51
C TYR A 134 3.07 8.70 4.97
N LEU A 135 2.77 7.73 5.82
CA LEU A 135 1.45 7.51 6.39
C LEU A 135 1.46 7.93 7.85
N LEU A 136 0.56 8.83 8.22
CA LEU A 136 0.32 9.26 9.59
C LEU A 136 -1.01 8.67 10.05
N THR A 137 -0.94 7.81 11.05
CA THR A 137 -2.09 7.17 11.69
C THR A 137 -2.03 7.40 13.18
N PHE A 138 -3.15 7.31 13.88
CA PHE A 138 -3.08 7.19 15.33
C PHE A 138 -2.55 5.80 15.69
N SER A 139 -1.69 5.73 16.70
CA SER A 139 -1.33 4.46 17.32
C SER A 139 -2.62 3.75 17.76
N ARG A 140 -2.67 2.41 17.62
CA ARG A 140 -3.87 1.63 17.92
C ARG A 140 -4.52 2.13 19.22
N PRO A 141 -5.77 2.62 19.16
CA PRO A 141 -6.41 3.15 20.35
C PRO A 141 -6.51 2.05 21.41
N THR A 142 -6.27 2.41 22.67
CA THR A 142 -6.40 1.49 23.81
C THR A 142 -7.85 1.04 24.03
N SER A 143 -8.83 1.77 23.46
CA SER A 143 -10.24 1.38 23.42
C SER A 143 -10.63 0.94 22.00
N PRO A 144 -11.13 -0.29 21.81
CA PRO A 144 -11.51 -0.82 20.49
C PRO A 144 -12.86 -0.34 19.97
N ARG A 145 -13.64 0.45 20.74
CA ARG A 145 -15.01 0.88 20.36
C ARG A 145 -15.03 1.57 18.98
N GLU A 146 -13.98 2.31 18.66
CA GLU A 146 -13.75 2.88 17.32
C GLU A 146 -12.31 2.57 16.90
N SER A 147 -12.12 1.88 15.78
CA SER A 147 -10.78 1.64 15.24
C SER A 147 -10.69 2.02 13.76
N ILE A 148 -9.58 2.68 13.39
CA ILE A 148 -9.23 2.91 11.98
C ILE A 148 -8.40 1.73 11.50
N GLU A 149 -8.82 1.13 10.40
CA GLU A 149 -7.97 0.29 9.59
C GLU A 149 -7.57 1.07 8.34
N VAL A 150 -6.26 1.20 8.12
CA VAL A 150 -5.71 1.86 6.94
C VAL A 150 -5.04 0.81 6.06
N ASN A 151 -5.47 0.77 4.81
CA ASN A 151 -4.93 -0.14 3.80
C ASN A 151 -4.27 0.67 2.68
N VAL A 152 -3.02 0.34 2.40
CA VAL A 152 -2.26 0.87 1.26
C VAL A 152 -1.80 -0.29 0.40
N TYR A 153 -2.31 -0.37 -0.83
CA TYR A 153 -2.04 -1.50 -1.71
C TYR A 153 -1.94 -1.06 -3.17
N GLU A 154 -1.26 -1.86 -3.98
CA GLU A 154 -1.17 -1.63 -5.42
C GLU A 154 -2.24 -2.41 -6.16
N ARG A 155 -2.82 -1.78 -7.19
CA ARG A 155 -3.61 -2.44 -8.22
C ARG A 155 -3.51 -1.63 -9.51
N ASP A 156 -3.38 -2.31 -10.64
CA ASP A 156 -3.29 -1.70 -11.97
C ASP A 156 -2.18 -0.62 -12.08
N GLY A 157 -1.08 -0.79 -11.34
CA GLY A 157 0.04 0.15 -11.30
C GLY A 157 -0.21 1.43 -10.50
N LYS A 158 -1.36 1.55 -9.83
CA LYS A 158 -1.74 2.67 -8.95
C LYS A 158 -1.72 2.23 -7.50
N ILE A 159 -1.50 3.19 -6.61
CA ILE A 159 -1.56 2.95 -5.17
C ILE A 159 -2.89 3.42 -4.63
N TYR A 160 -3.61 2.51 -4.01
CA TYR A 160 -4.89 2.78 -3.38
C TYR A 160 -4.68 3.04 -1.90
N PHE A 161 -5.28 4.13 -1.44
CA PHE A 161 -5.31 4.52 -0.04
C PHE A 161 -6.75 4.41 0.45
N SER A 162 -7.02 3.41 1.28
CA SER A 162 -8.32 3.11 1.84
C SER A 162 -8.27 3.26 3.36
N VAL A 163 -9.28 3.92 3.90
CA VAL A 163 -9.47 4.10 5.33
C VAL A 163 -10.84 3.52 5.66
N THR A 164 -10.88 2.57 6.59
CA THR A 164 -12.11 1.93 7.06
C THR A 164 -12.24 2.18 8.55
N GLU A 165 -13.40 2.71 8.95
CA GLU A 165 -13.78 2.79 10.36
C GLU A 165 -14.49 1.50 10.76
N LYS A 166 -14.07 0.91 11.88
CA LYS A 166 -14.83 -0.13 12.55
C LYS A 166 -15.44 0.46 13.80
N HIS A 167 -16.75 0.60 13.76
CA HIS A 167 -17.60 0.85 14.92
C HIS A 167 -18.00 -0.52 15.47
N TYR A 168 -17.68 -0.80 16.73
CA TYR A 168 -18.25 -1.97 17.40
C TYR A 168 -19.59 -1.56 18.01
N ASP A 169 -20.68 -2.04 17.41
CA ASP A 169 -22.01 -1.97 18.02
C ASP A 169 -22.00 -2.78 19.33
N GLU A 170 -22.57 -2.23 20.41
CA GLU A 170 -22.78 -2.90 21.71
C GLU A 170 -23.82 -4.03 21.63
#